data_AF-A0A7Z2JB61-F1
#
_entry.id   AF-A0A7Z2JB61-F1
#
_cell.length_a   1.000
_cell.length_b   1.000
_cell.length_c   1.000
_cell.angle_alpha   90.00
_cell.angle_beta   90.00
_cell.angle_gamma   90.00
#
_symmetry.space_group_name_H-M   'P 1'
#
loop_
_entity.id
_entity.type
_entity.pdbx_description
1 polymer ?
#
loop_
_entity_poly.entity_id
_entity_poly.type
_entity_poly.pdbx_seq_one_letter_code
_entity_poly.pdbx_strand_id
1 'polypeptide(L)' 'MGEVIQLKRRKPREPKARRRRITVSMADPLLARVEAAAKQAGVSPGVLMCIGVAQLLAQHEREVRARNANTNA' A
#
# COMPACT_ATOMS: atom_id res chain seq x y z
N MET A 1 -18.89 24.62 44.45
CA MET A 1 -18.09 23.38 44.57
C MET A 1 -18.18 22.67 43.22
N GLY A 2 -17.17 22.81 42.37
CA GLY A 2 -17.14 22.21 41.04
C GLY A 2 -16.21 21.00 41.02
N GLU A 3 -16.76 19.82 40.75
CA GLU A 3 -15.99 18.59 40.62
C GLU A 3 -15.34 18.54 39.23
N VAL A 4 -14.01 18.65 39.19
CA VAL A 4 -13.24 18.62 37.94
C VAL A 4 -12.99 17.16 37.58
N ILE A 5 -13.85 16.61 36.71
CA ILE A 5 -13.69 15.25 36.18
C ILE A 5 -12.45 15.22 35.28
N GLN A 6 -11.36 14.64 35.78
CA GLN A 6 -10.14 14.39 35.00
C GLN A 6 -10.41 13.30 33.95
N LEU A 7 -10.75 13.70 32.72
CA LEU A 7 -10.76 12.79 31.57
C LEU A 7 -9.33 12.34 31.25
N LYS A 8 -8.97 11.14 31.74
CA LYS A 8 -7.73 10.44 31.39
C LYS A 8 -7.71 10.15 29.89
N ARG A 9 -6.98 10.99 29.13
CA ARG A 9 -6.79 10.87 27.68
C ARG A 9 -6.31 9.45 27.33
N ARG A 10 -7.23 8.59 26.86
CA ARG A 10 -6.87 7.28 26.32
C ARG A 10 -6.12 7.51 25.00
N LYS A 11 -4.90 6.98 24.91
CA LYS A 11 -4.10 6.98 23.68
C LYS A 11 -4.95 6.42 22.53
N PRO A 12 -5.06 7.09 21.37
CA PRO A 12 -5.78 6.54 20.24
C PRO A 12 -5.12 5.22 19.85
N ARG A 13 -5.90 4.12 19.89
CA ARG A 13 -5.46 2.83 19.36
C ARG A 13 -5.43 2.98 17.84
N GLU A 14 -4.25 3.04 17.25
CA GLU A 14 -4.13 2.98 15.79
C GLU A 14 -4.92 1.76 15.28
N PRO A 15 -5.80 1.93 14.27
CA PRO A 15 -6.51 0.80 13.71
C PRO A 15 -5.47 -0.15 13.13
N LYS A 16 -5.27 -1.31 13.77
CA LYS A 16 -4.39 -2.35 13.26
C LYS A 16 -4.82 -2.67 11.82
N ALA A 17 -4.02 -2.26 10.85
CA ALA A 17 -4.29 -2.47 9.44
C ALA A 17 -4.50 -3.98 9.22
N ARG A 18 -5.73 -4.38 8.88
CA ARG A 18 -6.04 -5.78 8.61
C ARG A 18 -5.35 -6.17 7.32
N ARG A 19 -4.29 -6.99 7.43
CA ARG A 19 -3.59 -7.55 6.27
C ARG A 19 -4.58 -8.40 5.46
N ARG A 20 -4.97 -7.93 4.28
CA ARG A 20 -5.82 -8.67 3.35
C ARG A 20 -4.96 -9.60 2.51
N ARG A 21 -5.40 -10.85 2.36
CA ARG A 21 -4.79 -11.79 1.41
C ARG A 21 -5.51 -11.64 0.08
N ILE A 22 -4.76 -11.45 -0.99
CA ILE A 22 -5.27 -11.41 -2.36
C ILE A 22 -4.57 -12.52 -3.12
N THR A 23 -5.35 -13.37 -3.80
CA THR A 23 -4.84 -14.39 -4.70
C THR A 23 -5.00 -13.87 -6.12
N VAL A 24 -3.95 -13.97 -6.92
CA VAL A 24 -3.94 -13.58 -8.33
C VAL A 24 -3.56 -14.77 -9.18
N SER A 25 -4.34 -14.99 -10.24
CA SER A 25 -4.04 -15.99 -11.26
C SER A 25 -3.36 -15.28 -12.43
N MET A 26 -2.29 -15.88 -12.94
CA MET A 26 -1.57 -15.38 -14.12
C MET A 26 -1.05 -16.56 -14.93
N ALA A 27 -0.76 -16.32 -16.21
CA ALA A 27 -0.23 -17.35 -17.10
C ALA A 27 1.19 -17.79 -16.67
N ASP A 28 1.52 -19.07 -16.89
CA ASP A 28 2.79 -19.67 -16.45
C ASP A 28 4.04 -18.90 -16.91
N PRO A 29 4.13 -18.39 -18.17
CA PRO A 29 5.31 -17.62 -18.58
C PRO A 29 5.48 -16.32 -17.79
N LEU A 30 4.39 -15.71 -17.36
CA LEU A 30 4.43 -14.48 -16.56
C LEU A 30 4.84 -14.81 -15.13
N LEU A 31 4.32 -15.89 -14.54
CA LEU A 31 4.71 -16.35 -13.21
C LEU A 31 6.22 -16.65 -13.15
N ALA A 32 6.75 -17.38 -14.13
CA ALA A 32 8.18 -17.70 -14.19
C ALA A 32 9.07 -16.45 -14.23
N ARG A 33 8.64 -15.40 -14.93
CA ARG A 33 9.35 -14.11 -14.96
C ARG A 33 9.32 -13.39 -13.62
N VAL A 34 8.17 -13.42 -12.92
CA VAL A 34 8.04 -12.84 -11.57
C VAL A 34 8.94 -13.60 -10.59
N GLU A 35 8.96 -14.93 -10.65
CA GLU A 35 9.82 -15.75 -9.79
C GLU A 35 11.30 -15.50 -10.05
N ALA A 36 11.72 -15.43 -11.31
CA ALA A 36 13.10 -15.12 -11.68
C ALA A 36 13.51 -13.72 -11.19
N ALA A 37 12.66 -12.71 -11.39
CA ALA A 37 12.93 -11.35 -10.91
C ALA A 37 12.99 -11.29 -9.38
N ALA A 38 12.09 -11.99 -8.69
CA ALA A 38 12.08 -12.06 -7.23
C ALA A 38 13.35 -12.71 -6.69
N LYS A 39 13.81 -13.79 -7.34
CA LYS A 39 15.07 -14.46 -7.03
C LYS A 39 16.28 -13.54 -7.22
N GLN A 40 16.33 -12.80 -8.34
CA GLN A 40 17.41 -11.83 -8.60
C GLN A 40 17.43 -10.70 -7.55
N ALA A 41 16.26 -10.24 -7.11
CA ALA A 41 16.12 -9.21 -6.10
C ALA A 41 16.28 -9.73 -4.64
N GLY A 42 16.41 -11.04 -4.43
CA GLY A 42 16.56 -11.63 -3.11
C GLY A 42 15.31 -11.53 -2.22
N VAL A 43 14.11 -11.42 -2.82
CA VAL A 43 12.83 -11.27 -2.10
C VAL A 43 11.83 -12.34 -2.52
N SER A 44 10.77 -12.54 -1.72
CA SER A 44 9.66 -13.41 -2.15
C SER A 44 8.85 -12.77 -3.28
N PRO A 45 8.24 -13.55 -4.19
CA PRO A 45 7.36 -13.03 -5.24
C PRO A 45 6.23 -12.14 -4.70
N GLY A 46 5.64 -12.50 -3.56
CA GLY A 46 4.61 -11.69 -2.92
C GLY A 46 5.10 -10.32 -2.47
N VAL A 47 6.34 -10.23 -1.96
CA VAL A 47 6.97 -8.95 -1.59
C VAL A 47 7.28 -8.12 -2.83
N LEU A 48 7.82 -8.75 -3.89
CA LEU A 48 8.07 -8.07 -5.15
C LEU A 48 6.78 -7.46 -5.72
N MET A 49 5.67 -8.21 -5.68
CA MET A 49 4.35 -7.71 -6.10
C MET A 49 3.87 -6.54 -5.23
N CYS A 50 4.05 -6.60 -3.90
CA CYS A 50 3.71 -5.46 -3.03
C CYS A 50 4.51 -4.20 -3.39
N ILE A 51 5.80 -4.33 -3.70
CA ILE A 51 6.65 -3.21 -4.12
C ILE A 51 6.14 -2.62 -5.44
N GLY A 52 5.89 -3.47 -6.44
CA GLY A 52 5.39 -3.03 -7.75
C GLY A 52 4.05 -2.32 -7.65
N VAL A 53 3.11 -2.84 -6.86
CA VAL A 53 1.80 -2.19 -6.62
C VAL A 53 1.97 -0.84 -5.93
N ALA A 54 2.84 -0.74 -4.92
CA ALA A 54 3.09 0.53 -4.23
C ALA A 54 3.65 1.59 -5.17
N GLN A 55 4.59 1.22 -6.04
CA GLN A 55 5.15 2.12 -7.05
C GLN A 55 4.11 2.57 -8.07
N LEU A 56 3.28 1.64 -8.56
CA LEU A 56 2.19 1.93 -9.49
C LEU A 56 1.18 2.91 -8.89
N LEU A 57 0.76 2.70 -7.64
CA LEU A 57 -0.16 3.60 -6.95
C LEU A 57 0.45 5.00 -6.77
N ALA A 58 1.71 5.07 -6.36
CA ALA A 58 2.40 6.35 -6.20
C ALA A 58 2.53 7.12 -7.53
N GLN A 59 2.77 6.41 -8.64
CA GLN A 59 2.79 7.01 -9.96
C GLN A 59 1.40 7.51 -10.36
N HIS A 60 0.37 6.68 -10.18
CA HIS A 60 -1.00 7.05 -10.51
C HIS A 60 -1.48 8.27 -9.72
N GLU A 61 -1.16 8.36 -8.43
CA GLU A 61 -1.47 9.55 -7.63
C GLU A 61 -0.82 10.82 -8.18
N ARG A 62 0.44 10.73 -8.64
CA ARG A 62 1.14 11.88 -9.24
C ARG A 62 0.47 12.30 -10.55
N GLU A 63 0.10 11.35 -11.39
CA GLU A 63 -0.59 11.59 -12.65
C GLU A 63 -1.95 12.26 -12.43
N VAL A 64 -2.73 11.75 -11.46
CA VAL A 64 -4.03 12.35 -11.09
C VAL A 64 -3.85 13.79 -10.58
N ARG A 65 -2.84 14.03 -9.73
CA ARG A 65 -2.55 15.40 -9.23
C ARG A 65 -2.14 16.34 -10.37
N ALA A 66 -1.27 15.89 -11.27
CA ALA A 66 -0.84 16.68 -12.43
C ALA A 66 -2.01 17.03 -13.35
N ARG A 67 -2.89 16.06 -13.62
CA ARG A 67 -4.12 16.28 -14.42
C ARG A 67 -5.05 17.29 -13.77
N ASN A 68 -5.25 17.21 -12.47
CA ASN A 68 -6.11 18.15 -11.74
C ASN A 68 -5.51 19.56 -11.71
N ALA A 69 -4.18 19.69 -11.59
CA ALA A 69 -3.51 20.99 -11.68
C ALA A 69 -3.71 21.64 -13.06
N ASN A 70 -3.66 20.85 -14.14
CA ASN A 70 -3.87 21.35 -15.51
C ASN A 70 -5.34 21.65 -15.86
N THR A 71 -6.29 21.13 -15.08
CA THR A 71 -7.72 21.41 -15.28
C THR A 71 -8.16 22.68 -14.53
N ASN A 72 -7.40 23.10 -13.52
CA ASN A 72 -7.66 24.30 -12.70
C ASN A 72 -6.80 25.51 -13.11
N ALA A 73 -6.03 25.39 -14.19
CA ALA A 73 -5.23 26.46 -14.80
C ALA A 73 -5.95 26.98 -16.05
#